data_AF-R7RPM7-F1
#
_entry.id   AF-R7RPM7-F1
#
_cell.length_a   1.000
_cell.length_b   1.000
_cell.length_c   1.000
_cell.angle_alpha   90.00
_cell.angle_beta   90.00
_cell.angle_gamma   90.00
#
_symmetry.space_group_name_H-M   'P 1'
#
loop_
_entity.id
_entity.type
_entity.pdbx_description
1 polymer ?
#
loop_
_entity_poly.entity_id
_entity_poly.type
_entity_poly.pdbx_seq_one_letter_code
_entity_poly.pdbx_strand_id
1 'polypeptide(L)'
;MAILYQIFIIIVLTFVSLGIFNLSKPYLINFFKKRKWLLFIVMFLVLFIPIFFKTYYVKSLAFQYLQTTLFVVTFLTYFELLRLAKIEKQKPIVGRPKPKPNRIKKGQ
;
A
#
# COMPACT_ATOMS: atom_id res chain seq x y z
N MET A 1 33.26 2.71 13.90
CA MET A 1 33.18 2.95 12.44
C MET A 1 32.10 2.13 11.74
N ALA A 2 32.03 0.79 11.94
CA ALA A 2 31.06 -0.06 11.26
C ALA A 2 29.56 0.31 11.50
N ILE A 3 29.21 0.70 12.73
CA ILE A 3 27.82 1.05 13.09
C ILE A 3 27.35 2.31 12.35
N LEU A 4 28.19 3.34 12.26
CA LEU A 4 27.86 4.60 11.56
C LEU A 4 27.61 4.35 10.06
N TYR A 5 28.40 3.46 9.45
CA TYR A 5 28.21 3.06 8.05
C TYR A 5 26.89 2.32 7.84
N GLN A 6 26.52 1.41 8.75
CA GLN A 6 25.23 0.71 8.70
C GLN A 6 24.05 1.67 8.83
N ILE A 7 24.13 2.63 9.77
CA ILE A 7 23.10 3.66 9.94
C ILE A 7 22.96 4.49 8.66
N PHE A 8 24.07 4.90 8.06
CA PHE A 8 24.06 5.65 6.80
C PHE A 8 23.37 4.86 5.68
N ILE A 9 23.66 3.57 5.53
CA ILE A 9 22.98 2.71 4.54
C ILE A 9 21.47 2.65 4.79
N ILE A 10 21.04 2.50 6.05
CA ILE A 10 19.61 2.45 6.39
C ILE A 10 18.92 3.76 6.02
N ILE A 11 19.56 4.91 6.26
CA ILE A 11 19.04 6.23 5.89
C ILE A 11 18.87 6.31 4.37
N VAL A 12 19.90 5.96 3.61
CA VAL A 12 19.85 5.96 2.14
C VAL A 12 18.75 5.04 1.63
N LEU A 13 18.65 3.82 2.16
CA LEU A 13 17.63 2.84 1.78
C LEU A 13 16.22 3.35 2.08
N THR A 14 16.05 4.08 3.17
CA THR A 14 14.77 4.71 3.54
C THR A 14 14.39 5.77 2.53
N PHE A 15 15.31 6.67 2.15
CA PHE A 15 15.05 7.68 1.12
C PHE A 15 14.72 7.06 -0.23
N VAL A 16 15.45 6.02 -0.64
CA VAL A 16 15.18 5.27 -1.88
C VAL A 16 13.79 4.64 -1.84
N SER A 17 13.44 3.98 -0.75
CA SER A 17 12.12 3.34 -0.58
C SER A 17 10.98 4.36 -0.60
N LEU A 18 11.15 5.51 0.06
CA LEU A 18 10.17 6.60 0.04
C LEU A 18 10.02 7.22 -1.36
N GLY A 19 11.13 7.40 -2.07
CA GLY A 19 11.11 7.87 -3.46
C GLY A 19 10.31 6.93 -4.36
N ILE A 20 10.62 5.64 -4.33
CA ILE A 20 9.90 4.60 -5.09
C ILE A 20 8.44 4.56 -4.68
N PHE A 21 8.14 4.62 -3.38
CA PHE A 21 6.77 4.63 -2.89
C PHE A 21 5.99 5.84 -3.45
N ASN A 22 6.52 7.05 -3.33
CA ASN A 22 5.83 8.25 -3.80
C ASN A 22 5.56 8.23 -5.31
N LEU A 23 6.51 7.73 -6.11
CA LEU A 23 6.36 7.57 -7.57
C LEU A 23 5.33 6.50 -7.94
N SER A 24 5.35 5.36 -7.25
CA SER A 24 4.47 4.21 -7.54
C SER A 24 3.08 4.33 -6.91
N LYS A 25 2.92 5.17 -5.88
CA LYS A 25 1.72 5.39 -5.09
C LYS A 25 0.42 5.51 -5.92
N PRO A 26 0.29 6.44 -6.89
CA PRO A 26 -0.97 6.60 -7.62
C PRO A 26 -1.37 5.34 -8.39
N TYR A 27 -0.39 4.64 -8.97
CA TYR A 27 -0.61 3.42 -9.74
C TYR A 27 -0.99 2.25 -8.83
N LEU A 28 -0.21 2.02 -7.77
CA LEU A 28 -0.44 0.91 -6.83
C LEU A 28 -1.78 1.05 -6.11
N ILE A 29 -2.11 2.26 -5.64
CA ILE A 29 -3.40 2.50 -4.97
C ILE A 29 -4.55 2.23 -5.92
N ASN A 30 -4.52 2.75 -7.15
CA ASN A 30 -5.60 2.54 -8.11
C ASN A 30 -5.77 1.06 -8.46
N PHE A 31 -4.66 0.33 -8.64
CA PHE A 31 -4.65 -1.09 -8.95
C PHE A 31 -5.22 -1.95 -7.81
N PHE A 32 -4.80 -1.70 -6.57
CA PHE A 32 -5.17 -2.50 -5.40
C PHE A 32 -6.43 -2.02 -4.67
N LYS A 33 -7.00 -0.85 -5.01
CA LYS A 33 -8.17 -0.25 -4.33
C LYS A 33 -9.34 -1.24 -4.18
N LYS A 34 -9.67 -1.98 -5.23
CA LYS A 34 -10.77 -2.96 -5.24
C LYS A 34 -10.39 -4.31 -4.61
N ARG A 35 -9.10 -4.65 -4.61
CA ARG A 35 -8.58 -5.98 -4.26
C ARG A 35 -7.48 -5.89 -3.21
N LYS A 36 -7.80 -5.27 -2.07
CA LYS A 36 -6.85 -5.01 -0.97
C LYS A 36 -6.21 -6.29 -0.43
N TRP A 37 -6.96 -7.40 -0.43
CA TRP A 37 -6.46 -8.72 -0.04
C TRP A 37 -5.30 -9.21 -0.90
N LEU A 38 -5.25 -8.86 -2.20
CA LEU A 38 -4.12 -9.22 -3.05
C LEU A 38 -2.82 -8.56 -2.58
N LEU A 39 -2.88 -7.29 -2.18
CA LEU A 39 -1.69 -6.60 -1.66
C LEU A 39 -1.20 -7.22 -0.35
N PHE A 40 -2.12 -7.67 0.51
CA PHE A 40 -1.77 -8.39 1.72
C PHE A 40 -1.02 -9.69 1.43
N ILE A 41 -1.51 -10.48 0.45
CA ILE A 41 -0.84 -11.71 0.00
C ILE A 41 0.54 -11.40 -0.57
N VAL A 42 0.66 -10.38 -1.43
CA VAL A 42 1.96 -9.95 -2.00
C VAL A 42 2.93 -9.55 -0.89
N MET A 43 2.48 -8.75 0.09
CA MET A 43 3.30 -8.34 1.23
C MET A 43 3.80 -9.56 2.03
N PHE A 44 2.93 -10.55 2.27
CA PHE A 44 3.32 -11.80 2.91
C PHE A 44 4.36 -12.55 2.08
N LEU A 45 4.12 -12.76 0.79
CA LEU A 45 5.09 -13.44 -0.08
C LEU A 45 6.47 -12.78 -0.02
N VAL A 46 6.52 -11.45 -0.04
CA VAL A 46 7.75 -10.67 0.02
C VAL A 46 8.46 -10.80 1.37
N LEU A 47 7.69 -10.86 2.46
CA LEU A 47 8.23 -11.08 3.81
C LEU A 47 8.90 -12.45 3.93
N PHE A 48 8.36 -13.48 3.29
CA PHE A 48 8.86 -14.86 3.36
C PHE A 48 9.96 -15.18 2.33
N ILE A 49 10.32 -14.25 1.43
CA ILE A 49 11.44 -14.43 0.47
C ILE A 49 12.73 -14.95 1.13
N PRO A 50 13.19 -14.42 2.29
CA PRO A 50 14.44 -14.89 2.91
C PRO A 50 14.41 -16.36 3.32
N ILE A 51 13.22 -16.90 3.63
CA ILE A 51 13.03 -18.29 4.06
C ILE A 51 13.13 -19.22 2.85
N PHE A 52 12.43 -18.89 1.76
CA PHE A 52 12.44 -19.71 0.55
C PHE A 52 13.75 -19.61 -0.24
N PHE A 53 14.40 -18.44 -0.23
CA PHE A 53 15.62 -18.16 -1.00
C PHE A 53 16.85 -17.95 -0.12
N LYS A 54 16.94 -18.66 1.02
CA LYS A 54 18.01 -18.49 2.03
C LYS A 54 19.41 -18.45 1.42
N THR A 55 19.74 -19.37 0.51
CA THR A 55 21.08 -19.47 -0.10
C THR A 55 21.45 -18.22 -0.90
N TYR A 56 20.51 -17.65 -1.64
CA TYR A 56 20.73 -16.43 -2.42
C TYR A 56 20.71 -15.19 -1.52
N TYR A 57 19.83 -15.19 -0.52
CA TYR A 57 19.67 -14.09 0.43
C TYR A 57 20.93 -13.86 1.28
N VAL A 58 21.56 -14.92 1.78
CA VAL A 58 22.80 -14.80 2.56
C VAL A 58 23.99 -14.36 1.71
N LYS A 59 24.04 -14.76 0.43
CA LYS A 59 25.17 -14.48 -0.46
C LYS A 59 25.14 -13.09 -1.08
N SER A 60 23.96 -12.49 -1.27
CA SER A 60 23.80 -11.25 -2.03
C SER A 60 23.19 -10.13 -1.18
N LEU A 61 24.00 -9.13 -0.82
CA LEU A 61 23.52 -7.91 -0.18
C LEU A 61 22.50 -7.15 -1.05
N ALA A 62 22.70 -7.15 -2.37
CA ALA A 62 21.77 -6.54 -3.31
C ALA A 62 20.37 -7.18 -3.22
N PHE A 63 20.30 -8.50 -3.05
CA PHE A 63 19.03 -9.20 -2.89
C PHE A 63 18.35 -8.85 -1.56
N GLN A 64 19.12 -8.66 -0.47
CA GLN A 64 18.60 -8.21 0.82
C GLN A 64 18.02 -6.79 0.73
N TYR A 65 18.75 -5.86 0.10
CA TYR A 65 18.28 -4.48 -0.10
C TYR A 65 17.06 -4.42 -1.01
N LEU A 66 17.03 -5.22 -2.08
CA LEU A 66 15.88 -5.30 -2.97
C LEU A 66 14.65 -5.82 -2.22
N GLN A 67 14.77 -6.94 -1.49
CA GLN A 67 13.67 -7.51 -0.72
C GLN A 67 13.16 -6.54 0.35
N THR A 68 14.07 -5.87 1.07
CA THR A 68 13.73 -4.86 2.09
C THR A 68 12.98 -3.69 1.47
N THR A 69 13.49 -3.14 0.36
CA THR A 69 12.87 -2.01 -0.34
C THR A 69 11.47 -2.38 -0.83
N LEU A 70 11.34 -3.56 -1.41
CA LEU A 70 10.08 -4.07 -1.95
C LEU A 70 9.06 -4.33 -0.82
N PHE A 71 9.52 -4.82 0.32
CA PHE A 71 8.69 -4.96 1.53
C PHE A 71 8.22 -3.59 2.05
N VAL A 72 9.12 -2.62 2.20
CA VAL A 72 8.76 -1.28 2.69
C VAL A 72 7.75 -0.61 1.77
N VAL A 73 7.95 -0.65 0.45
CA VAL A 73 7.03 -0.04 -0.53
C VAL A 73 5.65 -0.70 -0.49
N THR A 74 5.59 -2.04 -0.45
CA THR A 74 4.31 -2.78 -0.38
C THR A 74 3.59 -2.53 0.95
N PHE A 75 4.34 -2.48 2.07
CA PHE A 75 3.83 -2.17 3.39
C PHE A 75 3.23 -0.76 3.47
N LEU A 76 3.96 0.27 3.02
CA LEU A 76 3.46 1.65 2.98
C LEU A 76 2.20 1.78 2.12
N THR A 77 2.18 1.10 0.97
CA THR A 77 1.00 1.05 0.09
C THR A 77 -0.20 0.44 0.80
N TYR A 78 0.00 -0.64 1.55
CA TYR A 78 -1.06 -1.31 2.31
C TYR A 78 -1.63 -0.39 3.39
N PHE A 79 -0.78 0.28 4.16
CA PHE A 79 -1.20 1.24 5.17
C PHE A 79 -1.97 2.43 4.58
N GLU A 80 -1.53 2.96 3.44
CA GLU A 80 -2.23 4.06 2.79
C GLU A 80 -3.61 3.60 2.27
N LEU A 81 -3.73 2.38 1.75
CA LEU A 81 -5.03 1.81 1.36
C LEU A 81 -5.98 1.64 2.56
N LEU A 82 -5.46 1.20 3.71
CA LEU A 82 -6.25 1.12 4.95
C LEU A 82 -6.71 2.49 5.42
N ARG A 83 -5.81 3.49 5.38
CA ARG A 83 -6.12 4.89 5.71
C ARG A 83 -7.22 5.43 4.80
N LEU A 84 -7.10 5.25 3.48
CA LEU A 84 -8.12 5.66 2.51
C LEU A 84 -9.46 4.96 2.73
N ALA A 85 -9.43 3.66 3.05
CA ALA A 85 -10.64 2.90 3.37
C ALA A 85 -11.36 3.46 4.61
N LYS A 86 -10.61 3.88 5.62
CA LYS A 86 -11.16 4.49 6.84
C LYS A 86 -11.79 5.86 6.54
N ILE A 87 -11.11 6.68 5.73
CA ILE A 87 -11.62 7.99 5.31
C ILE A 87 -12.92 7.84 4.48
N GLU A 88 -12.98 6.87 3.55
CA GLU A 88 -14.19 6.63 2.75
C GLU A 88 -15.41 6.25 3.59
N LYS A 89 -15.21 5.48 4.68
CA LYS A 89 -16.29 5.09 5.61
C LYS A 89 -16.79 6.25 6.49
N GLN A 90 -15.96 7.26 6.72
CA GLN A 90 -16.30 8.43 7.55
C GLN A 90 -16.98 9.55 6.76
N LYS A 91 -17.15 9.39 5.44
CA LYS A 91 -17.84 10.40 4.62
C LYS A 91 -19.29 10.53 5.11
N PRO A 92 -19.77 11.75 5.39
CA PRO A 92 -21.15 11.93 5.79
C PRO A 92 -22.06 11.37 4.69
N ILE A 93 -23.10 10.65 5.09
CA ILE A 93 -24.15 10.22 4.18
C ILE A 93 -24.85 11.51 3.74
N VAL A 94 -24.45 12.03 2.58
CA VAL A 94 -25.16 13.14 1.96
C VAL A 94 -26.56 12.62 1.65
N GLY A 95 -27.52 12.99 2.51
CA GLY A 95 -28.92 12.68 2.31
C GLY A 95 -29.32 13.23 0.95
N ARG A 96 -29.49 12.36 -0.04
CA ARG A 96 -30.04 12.77 -1.32
C ARG A 96 -31.43 13.34 -1.03
N PRO A 97 -31.80 14.49 -1.61
CA PRO A 97 -33.14 15.02 -1.43
C PRO A 97 -34.14 13.94 -1.83
N LYS A 98 -35.07 13.63 -0.92
CA LYS A 98 -36.10 12.63 -1.18
C LYS A 98 -36.84 13.04 -2.46
N PRO A 99 -37.03 12.14 -3.44
CA PRO A 99 -37.74 12.48 -4.66
C PRO A 99 -39.11 13.05 -4.31
N LYS A 100 -39.49 14.13 -4.99
CA LYS A 100 -40.79 14.77 -4.80
C LYS A 100 -41.87 13.71 -5.00
N PRO A 101 -42.80 13.51 -4.06
CA PRO A 101 -43.86 12.54 -4.23
C PRO A 101 -44.62 12.87 -5.51
N ASN A 102 -44.75 11.91 -6.43
CA ASN A 102 -45.58 12.06 -7.61
C ASN A 102 -47.02 12.31 -7.13
N ARG A 103 -47.54 13.52 -7.39
CA ARG A 103 -48.97 13.77 -7.24
C ARG A 103 -49.67 12.86 -8.24
N ILE A 104 -50.39 11.86 -7.75
CA ILE A 104 -51.36 11.11 -8.55
C ILE A 104 -52.32 12.16 -9.11
N LYS A 105 -52.30 12.40 -10.43
CA LYS A 105 -53.34 13.17 -11.11
C LYS A 105 -54.62 12.35 -10.99
N LYS A 106 -55.49 12.71 -10.04
CA LYS A 106 -56.89 12.28 -10.09
C LYS A 106 -57.56 13.06 -11.21
N GLY A 107 -57.96 12.37 -12.28
CA GLY A 107 -58.81 12.92 -13.32
C GLY A 107 -58.56 12.31 -14.70
N GLN A 108 -59.14 11.13 -14.95
CA GLN A 108 -60.19 10.88 -15.97
C GLN A 108 -60.91 9.59 -15.59
#